data_AF-A0A8T7B056-F1
#
_entry.id   AF-A0A8T7B056-F1
#
_cell.length_a   1.000
_cell.length_b   1.000
_cell.length_c   1.000
_cell.angle_alpha   90.00
_cell.angle_beta   90.00
_cell.angle_gamma   90.00
#
_symmetry.space_group_name_H-M   'P 1'
#
loop_
_entity.id
_entity.type
_entity.pdbx_description
1 polymer ?
#
loop_
_entity_poly.entity_id
_entity_poly.type
_entity_poly.pdbx_seq_one_letter_code
_entity_poly.pdbx_strand_id
1 'polypeptide(L)'
;YNYEQLPGKSALGELVADVSAPLLGKLGLANIVVARIIPELAHYWDVSSQFYQQASSRMLQTLQSVLSNDSRVMTIAHGLGGVIAYDALWHLSQGTAGAGGLREHKVDRFITLGTPLADDTVRGRLAGQDEVAAQRYPCNIVNWYNVAAEDDYLCHDKTVADDFSAMLAQHVISLIEDFRIYNLSVRYGKSNPHSAVGYLAHPRMTRLLVDWLR
;
A
#
# COMPACT_ATOMS: atom_id res chain seq x y z
N TYR A 1 -6.95 -11.58 22.00
CA TYR A 1 -7.50 -11.32 20.66
C TYR A 1 -7.82 -12.66 20.02
N ASN A 2 -9.09 -13.07 20.04
CA ASN A 2 -9.55 -14.36 19.53
C ASN A 2 -9.56 -14.33 18.00
N TYR A 3 -8.72 -15.17 17.38
CA TYR A 3 -8.57 -15.31 15.93
C TYR A 3 -9.67 -16.17 15.27
N GLU A 4 -10.70 -16.58 16.01
CA GLU A 4 -11.69 -17.57 15.56
C GLU A 4 -13.07 -17.01 15.17
N GLN A 5 -13.27 -15.70 15.10
CA GLN A 5 -14.58 -15.12 14.73
C GLN A 5 -14.59 -14.43 13.36
N LEU A 6 -14.21 -15.18 12.31
CA LEU A 6 -14.64 -14.86 10.95
C LEU A 6 -15.26 -16.12 10.31
N PRO A 7 -16.51 -16.05 9.79
CA PRO A 7 -17.26 -17.21 9.34
C PRO A 7 -16.55 -17.90 8.17
N GLY A 8 -16.27 -19.19 8.34
CA GLY A 8 -15.55 -20.04 7.39
C GLY A 8 -16.23 -20.16 6.03
N LYS A 9 -15.75 -19.36 5.07
CA LYS A 9 -16.01 -19.52 3.62
C LYS A 9 -14.76 -19.40 2.74
N SER A 10 -13.55 -19.31 3.32
CA SER A 10 -12.31 -19.10 2.56
C SER A 10 -11.74 -20.38 1.90
N ALA A 11 -11.91 -21.56 2.52
CA ALA A 11 -11.22 -22.77 2.04
C ALA A 11 -11.77 -23.34 0.72
N LEU A 12 -13.09 -23.29 0.48
CA LEU A 12 -13.69 -23.82 -0.75
C LEU A 12 -13.49 -22.88 -1.95
N GLY A 13 -13.56 -21.56 -1.73
CA GLY A 13 -13.30 -20.56 -2.77
C GLY A 13 -11.82 -20.53 -3.19
N GLU A 14 -10.90 -20.69 -2.23
CA GLU A 14 -9.46 -20.81 -2.51
C GLU A 14 -9.13 -22.07 -3.30
N LEU A 15 -9.76 -23.21 -2.96
CA LEU A 15 -9.54 -24.46 -3.67
C LEU A 15 -10.01 -24.41 -5.14
N VAL A 16 -11.18 -23.80 -5.40
CA VAL A 16 -11.73 -23.70 -6.77
C VAL A 16 -10.92 -22.74 -7.64
N ALA A 17 -10.41 -21.65 -7.06
CA ALA A 17 -9.52 -20.71 -7.75
C ALA A 17 -8.18 -21.37 -8.13
N ASP A 18 -7.61 -22.18 -7.24
CA ASP A 18 -6.30 -22.80 -7.48
C ASP A 18 -6.32 -23.95 -8.49
N VAL A 19 -7.45 -24.67 -8.61
CA VAL A 19 -7.59 -25.76 -9.59
C VAL A 19 -7.85 -25.24 -11.01
N SER A 20 -8.40 -24.03 -11.14
CA SER A 20 -8.73 -23.42 -12.45
C SER A 20 -7.62 -22.51 -13.01
N ALA A 21 -6.73 -22.00 -12.16
CA ALA A 21 -5.62 -21.12 -12.55
C ALA A 21 -4.64 -21.73 -13.60
N PRO A 22 -4.26 -23.03 -13.56
CA PRO A 22 -3.34 -23.60 -14.55
C PRO A 22 -3.95 -23.75 -15.94
N LEU A 23 -5.29 -23.87 -16.04
CA LEU A 23 -6.02 -24.02 -17.31
C LEU A 23 -6.23 -22.69 -18.03
N LEU A 24 -6.06 -21.56 -17.34
CA LEU A 24 -6.30 -20.19 -17.85
C LEU A 24 -5.01 -19.44 -18.26
N GLY A 25 -3.85 -20.10 -18.18
CA GLY A 25 -2.53 -19.49 -18.36
C GLY A 25 -2.20 -18.89 -19.74
N LYS A 26 -3.15 -18.82 -20.67
CA LYS A 26 -2.94 -18.25 -22.03
C LYS A 26 -3.85 -17.08 -22.41
N LEU A 27 -4.82 -16.68 -21.59
CA LEU A 27 -5.75 -15.58 -21.92
C LEU A 27 -6.02 -14.71 -20.69
N GLY A 28 -5.32 -13.56 -20.58
CA GLY A 28 -5.79 -12.43 -19.76
C GLY A 28 -5.55 -12.49 -18.25
N LEU A 29 -4.36 -12.89 -17.81
CA LEU A 29 -3.99 -13.07 -16.39
C LEU A 29 -4.00 -11.81 -15.51
N ALA A 30 -4.19 -10.60 -16.06
CA ALA A 30 -4.21 -9.37 -15.27
C ALA A 30 -5.52 -9.18 -14.47
N ASN A 31 -6.68 -9.60 -15.00
CA ASN A 31 -7.98 -9.20 -14.43
C ASN A 31 -8.48 -10.07 -13.26
N ILE A 32 -7.98 -11.31 -13.11
CA ILE A 32 -8.53 -12.27 -12.14
C ILE A 32 -7.98 -12.03 -10.73
N VAL A 33 -6.77 -11.48 -10.60
CA VAL A 33 -6.13 -11.27 -9.30
C VAL A 33 -6.61 -9.96 -8.64
N VAL A 34 -6.98 -8.98 -9.46
CA VAL A 34 -7.65 -7.74 -9.04
C VAL A 34 -8.95 -8.08 -8.29
N ALA A 35 -9.67 -9.16 -8.63
CA ALA A 35 -10.91 -9.55 -7.98
C ALA A 35 -10.82 -9.98 -6.50
N ARG A 36 -9.62 -10.22 -5.93
CA ARG A 36 -9.44 -10.44 -4.47
C ARG A 36 -9.06 -9.17 -3.69
N ILE A 37 -8.37 -8.23 -4.34
CA ILE A 37 -8.08 -6.92 -3.73
C ILE A 37 -9.28 -5.98 -3.90
N ILE A 38 -10.01 -6.06 -5.02
CA ILE A 38 -11.21 -5.26 -5.28
C ILE A 38 -12.18 -5.34 -4.10
N PRO A 39 -12.50 -6.50 -3.50
CA PRO A 39 -13.41 -6.54 -2.35
C PRO A 39 -12.89 -5.75 -1.15
N GLU A 40 -11.63 -5.93 -0.75
CA GLU A 40 -11.06 -5.19 0.39
C GLU A 40 -10.95 -3.69 0.10
N LEU A 41 -10.50 -3.32 -1.11
CA LEU A 41 -10.47 -1.94 -1.58
C LEU A 41 -11.87 -1.33 -1.73
N ALA A 42 -12.85 -2.10 -2.19
CA ALA A 42 -14.23 -1.66 -2.31
C ALA A 42 -14.85 -1.42 -0.94
N HIS A 43 -14.55 -2.27 0.05
CA HIS A 43 -14.92 -2.01 1.44
C HIS A 43 -14.22 -0.79 2.00
N TYR A 44 -12.94 -0.58 1.67
CA TYR A 44 -12.23 0.62 2.08
C TYR A 44 -12.80 1.90 1.45
N TRP A 45 -13.08 1.92 0.15
CA TRP A 45 -13.61 3.12 -0.52
C TRP A 45 -15.11 3.33 -0.31
N ASP A 46 -15.82 2.38 0.30
CA ASP A 46 -17.13 2.64 0.85
C ASP A 46 -16.98 3.50 2.11
N VAL A 47 -17.04 4.82 1.91
CA VAL A 47 -16.91 5.84 2.98
C VAL A 47 -18.00 5.72 4.05
N SER A 48 -19.11 5.06 3.74
CA SER A 48 -20.18 4.79 4.70
C SER A 48 -19.89 3.55 5.56
N SER A 49 -18.93 2.73 5.16
CA SER A 49 -18.58 1.50 5.87
C SER A 49 -17.88 1.80 7.21
N GLN A 50 -18.19 0.98 8.20
CA GLN A 50 -17.50 0.99 9.49
C GLN A 50 -16.00 0.72 9.31
N PHE A 51 -15.63 -0.11 8.31
CA PHE A 51 -14.26 -0.46 8.03
C PHE A 51 -13.43 0.75 7.60
N TYR A 52 -13.92 1.54 6.63
CA TYR A 52 -13.28 2.80 6.23
C TYR A 52 -13.07 3.72 7.42
N GLN A 53 -14.15 3.99 8.18
CA GLN A 53 -14.10 4.92 9.30
C GLN A 53 -13.05 4.51 10.34
N GLN A 54 -12.98 3.22 10.68
CA GLN A 54 -12.00 2.70 11.65
C GLN A 54 -10.58 2.72 11.10
N ALA A 55 -10.37 2.23 9.88
CA ALA A 55 -9.05 2.13 9.27
C ALA A 55 -8.43 3.52 9.03
N SER A 56 -9.19 4.43 8.40
CA SER A 56 -8.77 5.79 8.11
C SER A 56 -8.54 6.60 9.40
N SER A 57 -9.47 6.54 10.36
CA SER A 57 -9.30 7.27 11.62
C SER A 57 -8.10 6.79 12.41
N ARG A 58 -7.90 5.47 12.49
CA ARG A 58 -6.74 4.89 13.19
C ARG A 58 -5.43 5.30 12.53
N MET A 59 -5.34 5.24 11.20
CA MET A 59 -4.13 5.62 10.47
C MET A 59 -3.84 7.11 10.63
N LEU A 60 -4.84 7.97 10.44
CA LEU A 60 -4.74 9.43 10.60
C LEU A 60 -4.27 9.80 12.00
N GLN A 61 -4.91 9.27 13.05
CA GLN A 61 -4.54 9.56 14.44
C GLN A 61 -3.13 9.08 14.77
N THR A 62 -2.74 7.90 14.28
CA THR A 62 -1.39 7.35 14.50
C THR A 62 -0.35 8.23 13.84
N LEU A 63 -0.51 8.54 12.55
CA LEU A 63 0.42 9.39 11.80
C LEU A 63 0.47 10.81 12.37
N GLN A 64 -0.68 11.39 12.73
CA GLN A 64 -0.74 12.70 13.36
C GLN A 64 0.05 12.73 14.69
N SER A 65 -0.12 11.69 15.52
CA SER A 65 0.58 11.61 16.81
C SER A 65 2.09 11.48 16.64
N VAL A 66 2.57 10.66 15.70
CA VAL A 66 4.03 10.47 15.53
C VAL A 66 4.69 11.64 14.82
N LEU A 67 4.03 12.25 13.83
CA LEU A 67 4.56 13.38 13.07
C LEU A 67 4.61 14.66 13.90
N SER A 68 3.66 14.86 14.83
CA SER A 68 3.64 16.02 15.72
C SER A 68 4.75 16.01 16.79
N ASN A 69 5.49 14.90 16.94
CA ASN A 69 6.51 14.74 17.99
C ASN A 69 7.94 15.07 17.51
N ASP A 70 8.11 15.81 16.42
CA ASP A 70 9.41 16.19 15.81
C ASP A 70 10.40 15.02 15.63
N SER A 71 9.88 13.80 15.53
CA SER A 71 10.67 12.59 15.40
C SER A 71 10.90 12.27 13.92
N ARG A 72 12.04 11.66 13.59
CA ARG A 72 12.19 11.04 12.26
C ARG A 72 11.21 9.88 12.16
N VAL A 73 10.28 9.96 11.21
CA VAL A 73 9.25 8.94 10.98
C VAL A 73 9.56 8.15 9.72
N MET A 74 9.55 6.82 9.83
CA MET A 74 9.48 5.90 8.70
C MET A 74 8.18 5.11 8.78
N THR A 75 7.44 5.05 7.68
CA THR A 75 6.20 4.29 7.55
C THR A 75 6.46 3.06 6.69
N ILE A 76 6.11 1.88 7.19
CA ILE A 76 6.16 0.62 6.43
C ILE A 76 4.72 0.12 6.31
N ALA A 77 4.24 -0.06 5.09
CA ALA A 77 2.86 -0.44 4.82
C ALA A 77 2.79 -1.54 3.77
N HIS A 78 1.85 -2.48 3.92
CA HIS A 78 1.71 -3.64 3.06
C HIS A 78 0.29 -3.76 2.50
N GLY A 79 0.14 -4.16 1.24
CA GLY A 79 -1.17 -4.39 0.61
C GLY A 79 -2.08 -3.18 0.77
N LEU A 80 -3.33 -3.39 1.19
CA LEU A 80 -4.28 -2.30 1.46
C LEU A 80 -3.77 -1.26 2.46
N GLY A 81 -2.93 -1.66 3.43
CA GLY A 81 -2.36 -0.73 4.39
C GLY A 81 -1.53 0.39 3.75
N GLY A 82 -0.93 0.14 2.59
CA GLY A 82 -0.19 1.16 1.83
C GLY A 82 -1.12 2.18 1.16
N VAL A 83 -2.28 1.74 0.68
CA VAL A 83 -3.33 2.64 0.14
C VAL A 83 -3.88 3.54 1.25
N ILE A 84 -4.23 2.94 2.40
CA ILE A 84 -4.73 3.68 3.58
C ILE A 84 -3.68 4.68 4.08
N ALA A 85 -2.41 4.27 4.14
CA ALA A 85 -1.32 5.16 4.57
C ALA A 85 -1.12 6.32 3.60
N TYR A 86 -1.18 6.07 2.28
CA TYR A 86 -1.08 7.12 1.26
C TYR A 86 -2.20 8.15 1.42
N ASP A 87 -3.46 7.70 1.51
CA ASP A 87 -4.62 8.59 1.68
C ASP A 87 -4.52 9.43 2.97
N ALA A 88 -4.11 8.79 4.07
CA ALA A 88 -3.91 9.49 5.34
C ALA A 88 -2.80 10.54 5.24
N LEU A 89 -1.68 10.23 4.59
CA LEU A 89 -0.61 11.20 4.35
C LEU A 89 -1.08 12.38 3.51
N TRP A 90 -1.89 12.12 2.47
CA TRP A 90 -2.51 13.17 1.67
C TRP A 90 -3.40 14.07 2.52
N HIS A 91 -4.33 13.50 3.30
CA HIS A 91 -5.21 14.29 4.17
C HIS A 91 -4.42 15.19 5.15
N LEU A 92 -3.39 14.63 5.78
CA LEU A 92 -2.50 15.36 6.70
C LEU A 92 -1.70 16.46 6.00
N SER A 93 -1.26 16.24 4.76
CA SER A 93 -0.48 17.22 4.00
C SER A 93 -1.32 18.40 3.52
N GLN A 94 -2.61 18.15 3.28
CA GLN A 94 -3.57 19.17 2.85
C GLN A 94 -4.22 19.91 4.03
N GLY A 95 -4.06 19.43 5.27
CA GLY A 95 -4.78 19.97 6.42
C GLY A 95 -6.29 19.71 6.36
N THR A 96 -6.69 18.64 5.65
CA THR A 96 -8.07 18.18 5.59
C THR A 96 -8.33 17.17 6.72
N ALA A 97 -9.61 16.90 7.03
CA ALA A 97 -10.03 15.93 8.04
C ALA A 97 -9.69 16.25 9.53
N GLY A 98 -9.71 17.53 9.93
CA GLY A 98 -9.62 17.91 11.36
C GLY A 98 -8.22 17.75 11.98
N ALA A 99 -7.25 17.26 11.22
CA ALA A 99 -5.84 17.35 11.56
C ALA A 99 -5.35 18.77 11.24
N GLY A 100 -4.72 19.45 12.20
CA GLY A 100 -4.29 20.85 12.11
C GLY A 100 -3.20 21.18 11.07
N GLY A 101 -3.16 20.48 9.94
CA GLY A 101 -2.18 20.64 8.86
C GLY A 101 -0.79 20.19 9.31
N LEU A 102 -0.33 19.04 8.83
CA LEU A 102 1.03 18.55 9.09
C LEU A 102 1.90 18.57 7.83
N ARG A 103 1.67 19.56 6.96
CA ARG A 103 2.42 19.74 5.71
C ARG A 103 3.94 19.80 5.94
N GLU A 104 4.36 20.49 6.99
CA GLU A 104 5.78 20.65 7.32
C GLU A 104 6.37 19.47 8.11
N HIS A 105 5.54 18.58 8.66
CA HIS A 105 5.99 17.41 9.40
C HIS A 105 6.02 16.20 8.46
N LYS A 106 7.23 15.82 8.08
CA LYS A 106 7.43 14.87 6.97
C LYS A 106 7.77 13.46 7.46
N VAL A 107 7.26 12.47 6.73
CA VAL A 107 7.75 11.10 6.76
C VAL A 107 9.05 11.04 5.94
N ASP A 108 10.14 10.67 6.60
CA ASP A 108 11.46 10.57 5.97
C ASP A 108 11.51 9.44 4.94
N ARG A 109 10.88 8.31 5.25
CA ARG A 109 10.75 7.16 4.34
C ARG A 109 9.35 6.57 4.37
N PHE A 110 8.67 6.57 3.24
CA PHE A 110 7.46 5.80 3.02
C PHE A 110 7.83 4.51 2.27
N ILE A 111 7.59 3.37 2.89
CA ILE A 111 7.93 2.06 2.34
C ILE A 111 6.65 1.28 2.07
N THR A 112 6.42 0.95 0.81
CA THR A 112 5.26 0.15 0.37
C THR A 112 5.71 -1.26 0.00
N LEU A 113 5.00 -2.26 0.50
CA LEU A 113 5.32 -3.68 0.35
C LEU A 113 4.15 -4.37 -0.33
N GLY A 114 4.28 -4.78 -1.60
CA GLY A 114 3.18 -5.36 -2.35
C GLY A 114 1.91 -4.49 -2.25
N THR A 115 2.04 -3.19 -2.45
CA THR A 115 0.92 -2.24 -2.41
C THR A 115 0.52 -1.88 -3.84
N PRO A 116 -0.77 -1.97 -4.22
CA PRO A 116 -1.21 -1.77 -5.59
C PRO A 116 -1.36 -0.28 -5.97
N LEU A 117 -0.45 0.60 -5.54
CA LEU A 117 -0.56 2.05 -5.80
C LEU A 117 -0.35 2.43 -7.27
N ALA A 118 0.40 1.61 -8.00
CA ALA A 118 0.65 1.74 -9.43
C ALA A 118 -0.55 1.30 -10.30
N ASP A 119 -1.49 0.51 -9.74
CA ASP A 119 -2.67 0.05 -10.48
C ASP A 119 -3.60 1.23 -10.85
N ASP A 120 -4.01 1.31 -12.12
CA ASP A 120 -4.88 2.37 -12.64
C ASP A 120 -6.21 2.50 -11.88
N THR A 121 -6.82 1.37 -11.51
CA THR A 121 -8.10 1.36 -10.79
C THR A 121 -7.93 1.89 -9.37
N VAL A 122 -6.80 1.57 -8.74
CA VAL A 122 -6.44 2.08 -7.40
C VAL A 122 -6.10 3.55 -7.47
N ARG A 123 -5.18 3.95 -8.35
CA ARG A 123 -4.75 5.33 -8.53
C ARG A 123 -5.91 6.26 -8.84
N GLY A 124 -6.86 5.81 -9.67
CA GLY A 124 -8.09 6.54 -9.98
C GLY A 124 -9.01 6.81 -8.79
N ARG A 125 -8.73 6.25 -7.61
CA ARG A 125 -9.54 6.39 -6.39
C ARG A 125 -8.72 6.82 -5.17
N LEU A 126 -7.43 7.10 -5.31
CA LEU A 126 -6.62 7.63 -4.23
C LEU A 126 -7.09 9.03 -3.84
N ALA A 127 -6.88 9.39 -2.57
CA ALA A 127 -7.12 10.73 -2.10
C ALA A 127 -6.30 11.75 -2.93
N GLY A 128 -6.94 12.86 -3.30
CA GLY A 128 -6.34 13.89 -4.15
C GLY A 128 -6.42 13.65 -5.65
N GLN A 129 -6.89 12.49 -6.12
CA GLN A 129 -6.91 12.18 -7.55
C GLN A 129 -7.72 13.20 -8.38
N ASP A 130 -8.85 13.66 -7.85
CA ASP A 130 -9.73 14.64 -8.49
C ASP A 130 -9.29 16.10 -8.27
N GLU A 131 -8.23 16.32 -7.49
CA GLU A 131 -7.73 17.64 -7.19
C GLU A 131 -6.86 18.20 -8.31
N VAL A 132 -6.69 19.53 -8.28
CA VAL A 132 -5.76 20.23 -9.16
C VAL A 132 -4.33 19.72 -8.96
N ALA A 133 -3.51 19.81 -10.00
CA ALA A 133 -2.17 19.19 -10.02
C ALA A 133 -1.31 19.52 -8.78
N ALA A 134 -1.37 20.76 -8.28
CA ALA A 134 -0.62 21.21 -7.11
C ALA A 134 -1.07 20.59 -5.75
N GLN A 135 -2.23 19.95 -5.71
CA GLN A 135 -2.84 19.35 -4.52
C GLN A 135 -3.11 17.85 -4.69
N ARG A 136 -2.73 17.26 -5.82
CA ARG A 136 -3.01 15.87 -6.16
C ARG A 136 -2.27 14.86 -5.28
N TYR A 137 -1.07 15.22 -4.81
CA TYR A 137 -0.15 14.29 -4.16
C TYR A 137 0.13 14.70 -2.70
N PRO A 138 0.40 13.73 -1.81
CA PRO A 138 0.93 14.03 -0.49
C PRO A 138 2.29 14.72 -0.63
N CYS A 139 2.47 15.84 0.07
CA CYS A 139 3.73 16.61 0.04
C CYS A 139 4.54 16.52 1.36
N ASN A 140 4.13 15.61 2.24
CA ASN A 140 4.77 15.29 3.52
C ASN A 140 5.53 13.95 3.47
N ILE A 141 5.92 13.50 2.28
CA ILE A 141 6.78 12.33 2.06
C ILE A 141 8.11 12.83 1.48
N VAL A 142 9.23 12.49 2.11
CA VAL A 142 10.56 12.87 1.60
C VAL A 142 11.07 11.86 0.58
N ASN A 143 11.08 10.57 0.95
CA ASN A 143 11.53 9.49 0.09
C ASN A 143 10.50 8.35 0.08
N TRP A 144 10.20 7.80 -1.08
CA TRP A 144 9.33 6.64 -1.24
C TRP A 144 10.13 5.46 -1.79
N TYR A 145 10.12 4.34 -1.08
CA TYR A 145 10.67 3.08 -1.54
C TYR A 145 9.54 2.06 -1.73
N ASN A 146 9.39 1.55 -2.94
CA ASN A 146 8.41 0.53 -3.25
C ASN A 146 9.09 -0.83 -3.40
N VAL A 147 8.58 -1.85 -2.72
CA VAL A 147 9.09 -3.21 -2.78
C VAL A 147 7.98 -4.12 -3.28
N ALA A 148 8.14 -4.64 -4.48
CA ALA A 148 7.19 -5.54 -5.12
C ALA A 148 7.82 -6.91 -5.35
N ALA A 149 7.12 -7.97 -4.96
CA ALA A 149 7.60 -9.33 -5.18
C ALA A 149 7.26 -9.80 -6.60
N GLU A 150 8.18 -10.56 -7.17
CA GLU A 150 7.90 -11.38 -8.34
C GLU A 150 6.80 -12.39 -8.01
N ASP A 151 5.95 -12.66 -9.00
CA ASP A 151 4.75 -13.48 -8.90
C ASP A 151 3.70 -13.00 -7.87
N ASP A 152 3.90 -11.84 -7.25
CA ASP A 152 2.84 -11.13 -6.53
C ASP A 152 1.93 -10.41 -7.53
N TYR A 153 1.02 -11.20 -8.12
CA TYR A 153 0.06 -10.70 -9.10
C TYR A 153 -0.92 -9.66 -8.52
N LEU A 154 -0.96 -9.48 -7.19
CA LEU A 154 -1.78 -8.46 -6.55
C LEU A 154 -1.17 -7.06 -6.77
N CYS A 155 0.10 -6.97 -7.12
CA CYS A 155 0.79 -5.74 -7.54
C CYS A 155 1.46 -5.97 -8.88
N HIS A 156 0.61 -6.07 -9.91
CA HIS A 156 1.03 -6.38 -11.27
C HIS A 156 1.95 -5.29 -11.82
N ASP A 157 1.63 -4.02 -11.54
CA ASP A 157 2.53 -2.91 -11.79
C ASP A 157 3.46 -2.74 -10.58
N LYS A 158 4.74 -2.93 -10.87
CA LYS A 158 5.83 -2.98 -9.91
C LYS A 158 6.67 -1.69 -9.93
N THR A 159 6.26 -0.71 -10.73
CA THR A 159 7.00 0.52 -10.95
C THR A 159 6.09 1.65 -10.50
N VAL A 160 6.23 2.15 -9.26
CA VAL A 160 5.47 3.34 -8.86
C VAL A 160 6.18 4.61 -9.31
N ALA A 161 7.48 4.55 -9.64
CA ALA A 161 8.28 5.74 -9.94
C ALA A 161 7.88 6.44 -11.24
N ASP A 162 7.48 5.71 -12.28
CA ASP A 162 6.99 6.29 -13.55
C ASP A 162 5.57 6.83 -13.40
N ASP A 163 4.71 6.07 -12.73
CA ASP A 163 3.32 6.43 -12.42
C ASP A 163 3.18 7.69 -11.56
N PHE A 164 4.08 7.86 -10.59
CA PHE A 164 4.14 9.03 -9.71
C PHE A 164 5.27 10.00 -10.09
N SER A 165 5.80 9.91 -11.31
CA SER A 165 6.89 10.77 -11.80
C SER A 165 6.57 12.27 -11.73
N ALA A 166 5.28 12.64 -11.79
CA ALA A 166 4.83 14.00 -11.60
C ALA A 166 5.19 14.57 -10.21
N MET A 167 5.28 13.73 -9.17
CA MET A 167 5.71 14.16 -7.83
C MET A 167 7.17 14.66 -7.84
N LEU A 168 8.04 13.96 -8.58
CA LEU A 168 9.44 14.35 -8.77
C LEU A 168 9.54 15.63 -9.59
N ALA A 169 8.81 15.72 -10.71
CA ALA A 169 8.79 16.91 -11.56
C ALA A 169 8.29 18.17 -10.84
N GLN A 170 7.33 18.01 -9.93
CA GLN A 170 6.78 19.09 -9.10
C GLN A 170 7.60 19.35 -7.83
N HIS A 171 8.68 18.61 -7.59
CA HIS A 171 9.53 18.72 -6.40
C HIS A 171 8.77 18.55 -5.08
N VAL A 172 7.69 17.76 -5.07
CA VAL A 172 6.93 17.46 -3.83
C VAL A 172 7.50 16.26 -3.07
N ILE A 173 8.36 15.47 -3.73
CA ILE A 173 9.14 14.36 -3.15
C ILE A 173 10.58 14.40 -3.67
N SER A 174 11.54 13.90 -2.90
CA SER A 174 12.95 13.87 -3.28
C SER A 174 13.36 12.62 -4.06
N LEU A 175 12.71 11.48 -3.78
CA LEU A 175 13.05 10.19 -4.37
C LEU A 175 11.83 9.27 -4.43
N ILE A 176 11.70 8.54 -5.53
CA ILE A 176 10.89 7.33 -5.62
C ILE A 176 11.80 6.22 -6.17
N GLU A 177 11.95 5.11 -5.45
CA GLU A 177 12.81 3.99 -5.85
C GLU A 177 12.05 2.65 -5.76
N ASP A 178 12.07 1.90 -6.85
CA ASP A 178 11.41 0.60 -6.97
C ASP A 178 12.39 -0.56 -6.79
N PHE A 179 12.00 -1.55 -6.00
CA PHE A 179 12.73 -2.79 -5.78
C PHE A 179 11.88 -4.00 -6.11
N ARG A 180 12.40 -4.86 -6.97
CA ARG A 180 11.85 -6.18 -7.23
C ARG A 180 12.53 -7.22 -6.34
N ILE A 181 11.75 -8.09 -5.73
CA ILE A 181 12.23 -9.14 -4.83
C ILE A 181 11.59 -10.49 -5.18
N TYR A 182 12.12 -11.58 -4.65
CA TYR A 182 11.41 -12.87 -4.68
C TYR A 182 10.91 -13.17 -3.27
N ASN A 183 9.59 -13.10 -3.06
CA ASN A 183 8.99 -13.46 -1.79
C ASN A 183 8.74 -14.97 -1.74
N LEU A 184 9.61 -15.67 -1.02
CA LEU A 184 9.61 -17.14 -0.92
C LEU A 184 8.69 -17.68 0.18
N SER A 185 7.74 -16.89 0.65
CA SER A 185 6.81 -17.33 1.70
C SER A 185 5.93 -18.47 1.21
N VAL A 186 5.70 -19.45 2.08
CA VAL A 186 4.85 -20.60 1.82
C VAL A 186 3.74 -20.65 2.86
N ARG A 187 2.50 -20.85 2.41
CA ARG A 187 1.33 -21.06 3.27
C ARG A 187 0.61 -22.33 2.85
N TYR A 188 0.41 -23.25 3.79
CA TYR A 188 -0.21 -24.56 3.54
C TYR A 188 0.40 -25.33 2.35
N GLY A 189 1.73 -25.29 2.22
CA GLY A 189 2.47 -25.96 1.15
C GLY A 189 2.39 -25.29 -0.23
N LYS A 190 1.75 -24.12 -0.33
CA LYS A 190 1.66 -23.33 -1.57
C LYS A 190 2.44 -22.02 -1.46
N SER A 191 3.04 -21.60 -2.57
CA SER A 191 3.71 -20.29 -2.66
C SER A 191 2.71 -19.16 -2.34
N ASN A 192 3.15 -18.20 -1.55
CA ASN A 192 2.37 -17.01 -1.18
C ASN A 192 3.26 -15.76 -1.28
N PRO A 193 3.55 -15.29 -2.51
CA PRO A 193 4.44 -14.15 -2.74
C PRO A 193 3.89 -12.81 -2.24
N HIS A 194 2.60 -12.73 -1.92
CA HIS A 194 1.97 -11.57 -1.28
C HIS A 194 2.01 -11.62 0.27
N SER A 195 2.73 -12.57 0.87
CA SER A 195 2.80 -12.63 2.33
C SER A 195 3.60 -11.46 2.88
N ALA A 196 2.97 -10.65 3.73
CA ALA A 196 3.63 -9.55 4.44
C ALA A 196 4.88 -9.99 5.21
N VAL A 197 4.85 -11.19 5.81
CA VAL A 197 6.00 -11.74 6.55
C VAL A 197 7.21 -11.92 5.63
N GLY A 198 6.99 -12.38 4.40
CA GLY A 198 8.05 -12.54 3.43
C GLY A 198 8.67 -11.23 2.98
N TYR A 199 7.85 -10.20 2.76
CA TYR A 199 8.36 -8.85 2.49
C TYR A 199 9.18 -8.32 3.67
N LEU A 200 8.65 -8.42 4.90
CA LEU A 200 9.30 -7.92 6.10
C LEU A 200 10.63 -8.64 6.41
N ALA A 201 10.68 -9.95 6.20
CA ALA A 201 11.88 -10.75 6.39
C ALA A 201 12.89 -10.62 5.25
N HIS A 202 12.54 -10.00 4.12
CA HIS A 202 13.40 -9.95 2.95
C HIS A 202 14.64 -9.06 3.21
N PRO A 203 15.85 -9.46 2.76
CA PRO A 203 17.08 -8.66 2.95
C PRO A 203 16.99 -7.23 2.41
N ARG A 204 16.20 -7.00 1.35
CA ARG A 204 15.93 -5.65 0.84
C ARG A 204 15.27 -4.76 1.89
N MET A 205 14.22 -5.24 2.55
CA MET A 205 13.53 -4.49 3.62
C MET A 205 14.47 -4.25 4.81
N THR A 206 15.24 -5.28 5.20
CA THR A 206 16.24 -5.15 6.26
C THR A 206 17.26 -4.06 5.94
N ARG A 207 17.76 -4.00 4.70
CA ARG A 207 18.70 -2.95 4.27
C ARG A 207 18.06 -1.56 4.34
N LEU A 208 16.84 -1.39 3.83
CA LEU A 208 16.13 -0.10 3.90
C LEU A 208 15.93 0.39 5.33
N LEU A 209 15.65 -0.51 6.27
CA LEU A 209 15.52 -0.20 7.70
C LEU A 209 16.89 0.17 8.32
N VAL A 210 17.93 -0.66 8.10
CA VAL A 210 19.26 -0.43 8.68
C VAL A 210 19.88 0.87 8.16
N ASP A 211 19.72 1.17 6.87
CA ASP A 211 20.21 2.41 6.27
C ASP A 211 19.45 3.65 6.75
N TRP A 212 18.26 3.48 7.32
CA TRP A 212 17.49 4.57 7.92
C TRP A 212 17.87 4.86 9.37
N LEU A 213 18.18 3.79 10.12
CA LEU A 213 18.56 3.85 11.55
C LEU A 213 19.97 4.41 11.79
N ARG A 214 20.80 4.46 10.75
CA ARG A 214 22.13 5.09 10.79
C ARG A 214 22.02 6.61 10.72
#